data_AF-A0A4Q5LEI4-F1
#
_entry.id   AF-A0A4Q5LEI4-F1
#
_cell.length_a   1.000
_cell.length_b   1.000
_cell.length_c   1.000
_cell.angle_alpha   90.00
_cell.angle_beta   90.00
_cell.angle_gamma   90.00
#
_symmetry.space_group_name_H-M   'P 1'
#
loop_
_entity.id
_entity.type
_entity.pdbx_description
1 polymer ?
#
loop_
_entity_poly.entity_id
_entity_poly.type
_entity_poly.pdbx_seq_one_letter_code
_entity_poly.pdbx_strand_id
1 'polypeptide(L)'
;MRHFFPALGLLATLAGCTTCGPDETPAPTCYSAKVVGAACMDGLLLEVDRRYAIGAPSGNYTNLVAAVNLESTDSLRVAGQVVRAGQTIYFTYQTSPTARQAFCPQNTVPLAVPHVVLSNVSLVSCLASKLPVGN
;
A
#
# COMPACT_ATOMS: atom_id res chain seq x y z
N MET A 1 12.67 59.66 -41.45
CA MET A 1 11.54 58.74 -41.74
C MET A 1 12.05 57.32 -41.59
N ARG A 2 11.41 56.54 -40.71
CA ARG A 2 11.35 55.06 -40.61
C ARG A 2 12.62 54.25 -40.95
N HIS A 3 13.32 53.81 -39.90
CA HIS A 3 14.11 52.57 -39.93
C HIS A 3 13.27 51.43 -39.34
N PHE A 4 12.98 50.43 -40.17
CA PHE A 4 12.43 49.13 -39.77
C PHE A 4 13.61 48.20 -39.49
N PHE A 5 13.74 47.69 -38.26
CA PHE A 5 14.59 46.55 -37.92
C PHE A 5 13.71 45.44 -37.33
N PRO A 6 13.79 44.20 -37.84
CA PRO A 6 13.08 43.07 -37.28
C PRO A 6 13.92 42.45 -36.16
N ALA A 7 13.38 42.34 -34.95
CA ALA A 7 13.96 41.53 -33.89
C ALA A 7 13.04 40.33 -33.63
N LEU A 8 13.32 39.23 -34.34
CA LEU A 8 12.95 37.89 -33.89
C LEU A 8 13.80 37.57 -32.66
N GLY A 9 13.16 37.46 -31.50
CA GLY A 9 13.80 37.08 -30.26
C GLY A 9 12.84 36.30 -29.39
N LEU A 10 12.62 35.02 -29.73
CA LEU A 10 11.91 34.08 -28.85
C LEU A 10 12.59 32.71 -28.94
N LEU A 11 13.80 32.59 -28.35
CA LEU A 11 14.33 31.29 -27.96
C LEU A 11 13.91 31.04 -26.52
N ALA A 12 12.79 30.32 -26.37
CA ALA A 12 12.36 29.74 -25.12
C ALA A 12 13.41 28.70 -24.67
N THR A 13 14.03 28.97 -23.54
CA THR A 13 14.86 28.04 -22.81
C THR A 13 14.00 26.88 -22.30
N LEU A 14 14.02 25.74 -23.00
CA LEU A 14 13.61 24.47 -22.40
C LEU A 14 14.68 24.09 -21.37
N ALA A 15 14.47 24.50 -20.12
CA ALA A 15 15.09 23.86 -18.98
C ALA A 15 14.55 22.42 -18.92
N GLY A 16 15.30 21.49 -19.55
CA GLY A 16 15.12 20.06 -19.34
C GLY A 16 15.36 19.77 -17.87
N CYS A 17 14.28 19.52 -17.14
CA CYS A 17 14.32 19.12 -15.74
C CYS A 17 14.91 17.70 -15.67
N THR A 18 16.18 17.59 -15.27
CA THR A 18 16.93 16.32 -15.17
C THR A 18 16.68 15.57 -13.86
N THR A 19 15.49 15.66 -13.27
CA THR A 19 15.16 14.91 -12.05
C THR A 19 13.74 14.37 -12.08
N CYS A 20 13.43 13.55 -13.09
CA CYS A 20 12.41 12.51 -12.90
C CYS A 20 13.13 11.35 -12.18
N GLY A 21 13.34 11.49 -10.87
CA GLY A 21 13.49 10.31 -10.02
C GLY A 21 12.20 9.48 -10.15
N PRO A 22 12.24 8.16 -9.92
CA PRO A 22 10.99 7.44 -9.75
C PRO A 22 10.18 8.21 -8.70
N ASP A 23 8.96 8.55 -9.08
CA ASP A 23 7.94 9.15 -8.21
C ASP A 23 7.63 8.09 -7.14
N GLU A 24 8.57 7.94 -6.21
CA GLU A 24 8.44 7.16 -5.01
C GLU A 24 7.55 8.02 -4.13
N THR A 25 6.25 8.02 -4.44
CA THR A 25 5.21 8.51 -3.52
C THR A 25 5.63 8.00 -2.15
N PRO A 26 6.01 8.88 -1.20
CA PRO A 26 6.58 8.44 0.05
C PRO A 26 5.57 7.50 0.66
N ALA A 27 5.95 6.22 0.76
CA ALA A 27 5.12 5.19 1.36
C ALA A 27 4.66 5.76 2.70
N PRO A 28 3.35 5.97 2.94
CA PRO A 28 2.90 6.45 4.22
C PRO A 28 3.52 5.55 5.28
N THR A 29 4.14 6.17 6.29
CA THR A 29 4.82 5.45 7.38
C THR A 29 3.88 4.47 8.09
N CYS A 30 2.57 4.59 7.84
CA CYS A 30 1.56 3.70 8.33
C CYS A 30 0.33 3.68 7.42
N TYR A 31 -0.10 2.46 7.07
CA TYR A 31 -1.30 2.19 6.31
C TYR A 31 -2.43 1.81 7.26
N SER A 32 -3.65 2.18 6.89
CA SER A 32 -4.86 1.74 7.59
C SER A 32 -5.65 0.82 6.68
N ALA A 33 -6.10 -0.32 7.20
CA ALA A 33 -7.00 -1.21 6.47
C ALA A 33 -8.05 -1.82 7.40
N LYS A 34 -9.18 -2.16 6.80
CA LYS A 34 -10.21 -2.97 7.45
C LYS A 34 -9.94 -4.44 7.17
N VAL A 35 -9.93 -5.26 8.20
CA VAL A 35 -9.82 -6.71 8.06
C VAL A 35 -11.12 -7.22 7.47
N VAL A 36 -11.07 -7.87 6.30
CA VAL A 36 -12.27 -8.45 5.67
C VAL A 36 -12.42 -9.93 5.95
N GLY A 37 -11.31 -10.61 6.28
CA GLY A 37 -11.31 -12.02 6.64
C GLY A 37 -9.94 -12.65 6.39
N ALA A 38 -9.92 -13.94 6.11
CA ALA A 38 -8.73 -14.65 5.66
C ALA A 38 -9.10 -15.62 4.53
N ALA A 39 -8.18 -15.79 3.60
CA ALA A 39 -8.21 -16.86 2.61
C ALA A 39 -6.98 -17.73 2.83
N CYS A 40 -7.13 -19.05 2.80
CA CYS A 40 -6.05 -19.91 3.23
C CYS A 40 -4.77 -19.79 2.37
N MET A 41 -4.91 -19.75 1.04
CA MET A 41 -3.79 -19.62 0.11
C MET A 41 -3.14 -18.22 0.13
N ASP A 42 -3.87 -17.20 0.52
CA ASP A 42 -3.46 -15.79 0.43
C ASP A 42 -3.04 -15.21 1.79
N GLY A 43 -3.60 -15.74 2.88
CA GLY A 43 -3.45 -15.25 4.24
C GLY A 43 -4.58 -14.31 4.65
N LEU A 44 -4.25 -13.27 5.40
CA LEU A 44 -5.25 -12.31 5.92
C LEU A 44 -5.65 -11.34 4.81
N LEU A 45 -6.94 -11.14 4.60
CA LEU A 45 -7.46 -10.23 3.59
C LEU A 45 -7.78 -8.87 4.22
N LEU A 46 -7.27 -7.81 3.61
CA LEU A 46 -7.37 -6.45 4.11
C LEU A 46 -7.90 -5.51 3.01
N GLU A 47 -8.97 -4.79 3.29
CA GLU A 47 -9.41 -3.67 2.47
C GLU A 47 -8.69 -2.41 2.95
N VAL A 48 -7.70 -1.98 2.17
CA VAL A 48 -6.88 -0.81 2.49
C VAL A 48 -7.68 0.46 2.25
N ASP A 49 -7.48 1.45 3.12
CA ASP A 49 -8.08 2.77 2.98
C ASP A 49 -7.82 3.32 1.57
N ARG A 50 -8.87 3.87 0.94
CA ARG A 50 -8.84 4.35 -0.46
C ARG A 50 -7.81 5.45 -0.69
N ARG A 51 -7.33 6.11 0.37
CA ARG A 51 -6.22 7.07 0.30
C ARG A 51 -4.91 6.43 -0.17
N TYR A 52 -4.78 5.10 -0.06
CA TYR A 52 -3.57 4.37 -0.42
C TYR A 52 -3.89 3.27 -1.44
N ALA A 53 -3.57 3.50 -2.71
CA ALA A 53 -3.88 2.59 -3.81
C ALA A 53 -2.84 1.45 -3.95
N ILE A 54 -2.62 0.68 -2.87
CA ILE A 54 -1.67 -0.44 -2.86
C ILE A 54 -2.31 -1.80 -3.17
N GLY A 55 -3.64 -1.87 -3.18
CA GLY A 55 -4.41 -3.09 -3.44
C GLY A 55 -4.97 -3.15 -4.85
N ALA A 56 -5.76 -4.20 -5.09
CA ALA A 56 -6.49 -4.40 -6.33
C ALA A 56 -7.98 -4.67 -6.05
N PRO A 57 -8.88 -4.36 -7.02
CA PRO A 57 -10.28 -4.69 -6.88
C PRO A 57 -10.50 -6.20 -6.91
N SER A 58 -11.31 -6.72 -5.99
CA SER A 58 -11.68 -8.15 -5.91
C SER A 58 -13.02 -8.32 -5.20
N GLY A 59 -13.96 -9.01 -5.83
CA GLY A 59 -15.33 -9.16 -5.34
C GLY A 59 -16.00 -7.80 -5.12
N ASN A 60 -16.43 -7.52 -3.88
CA ASN A 60 -17.06 -6.27 -3.48
C ASN A 60 -16.06 -5.20 -2.97
N TYR A 61 -14.76 -5.49 -2.99
CA TYR A 61 -13.71 -4.62 -2.45
C TYR A 61 -12.96 -3.94 -3.59
N THR A 62 -12.65 -2.65 -3.42
CA THR A 62 -11.97 -1.86 -4.47
C THR A 62 -10.46 -1.79 -4.29
N ASN A 63 -9.95 -2.12 -3.11
CA ASN A 63 -8.55 -1.91 -2.72
C ASN A 63 -8.08 -3.02 -1.76
N LEU A 64 -8.13 -4.26 -2.24
CA LEU A 64 -7.84 -5.44 -1.44
C LEU A 64 -6.36 -5.84 -1.53
N VAL A 65 -5.76 -6.20 -0.39
CA VAL A 65 -4.44 -6.83 -0.30
C VAL A 65 -4.50 -8.13 0.51
N ALA A 66 -3.55 -9.02 0.24
CA ALA A 66 -3.39 -10.29 0.93
C ALA A 66 -2.12 -10.30 1.78
N ALA A 67 -2.28 -10.39 3.10
CA ALA A 67 -1.19 -10.47 4.05
C ALA A 67 -0.77 -11.92 4.27
N VAL A 68 0.41 -12.28 3.75
CA VAL A 68 0.86 -13.68 3.65
C VAL A 68 1.40 -14.23 4.96
N ASN A 69 1.76 -13.37 5.91
CA ASN A 69 2.31 -13.74 7.22
C ASN A 69 1.23 -13.99 8.28
N LEU A 70 0.07 -14.52 7.87
CA LEU A 70 -0.95 -14.98 8.80
C LEU A 70 -0.47 -16.24 9.53
N GLU A 71 -0.35 -16.13 10.86
CA GLU A 71 0.14 -17.17 11.75
C GLU A 71 -0.94 -18.22 12.03
N SER A 72 -2.19 -17.79 12.20
CA SER A 72 -3.34 -18.66 12.49
C SER A 72 -4.60 -18.14 11.81
N THR A 73 -5.30 -18.99 11.06
CA THR A 73 -6.62 -18.68 10.47
C THR A 73 -7.74 -18.70 11.48
N ASP A 74 -7.67 -19.55 12.52
CA ASP A 74 -8.73 -19.71 13.51
C ASP A 74 -8.86 -18.49 14.42
N SER A 75 -7.73 -17.87 14.76
CA SER A 75 -7.65 -16.68 15.62
C SER A 75 -7.31 -15.41 14.84
N LEU A 76 -7.16 -15.47 13.51
CA LEU A 76 -6.71 -14.37 12.66
C LEU A 76 -5.53 -13.62 13.29
N ARG A 77 -4.43 -14.34 13.57
CA ARG A 77 -3.24 -13.77 14.19
C ARG A 77 -2.20 -13.37 13.15
N VAL A 78 -1.75 -12.12 13.18
CA VAL A 78 -0.71 -11.58 12.29
C VAL A 78 0.23 -10.68 13.06
N ALA A 79 1.54 -10.86 12.90
CA ALA A 79 2.57 -10.11 13.61
C ALA A 79 2.33 -10.06 15.14
N GLY A 80 1.94 -11.20 15.73
CA GLY A 80 1.63 -11.31 17.16
C GLY A 80 0.33 -10.63 17.63
N GLN A 81 -0.42 -9.97 16.74
CA GLN A 81 -1.71 -9.34 17.05
C GLN A 81 -2.87 -10.23 16.61
N VAL A 82 -3.86 -10.40 17.49
CA VAL A 82 -5.14 -11.04 17.17
C VAL A 82 -6.06 -9.96 16.60
N VAL A 83 -6.49 -10.14 15.35
CA VAL A 83 -7.38 -9.21 14.67
C VAL A 83 -8.71 -9.87 14.38
N ARG A 84 -9.76 -9.09 14.08
CA ARG A 84 -11.09 -9.61 13.77
C ARG A 84 -11.60 -9.04 12.46
N ALA A 85 -12.36 -9.83 11.70
CA ALA A 85 -13.09 -9.29 10.55
C ALA A 85 -13.97 -8.11 10.99
N GLY A 86 -13.97 -7.04 10.18
CA GLY A 86 -14.60 -5.76 10.48
C GLY A 86 -13.71 -4.77 11.23
N GLN A 87 -12.61 -5.21 11.85
CA GLN A 87 -11.72 -4.36 12.63
C GLN A 87 -10.81 -3.53 11.72
N THR A 88 -10.55 -2.28 12.11
CA THR A 88 -9.51 -1.47 11.46
C THR A 88 -8.18 -1.70 12.15
N ILE A 89 -7.15 -1.94 11.35
CA ILE A 89 -5.77 -2.12 11.80
C ILE A 89 -4.85 -1.14 11.09
N TYR A 90 -3.72 -0.89 11.72
CA TYR A 90 -2.67 -0.01 11.25
C TYR A 90 -1.38 -0.81 11.11
N PHE A 91 -0.64 -0.63 10.03
CA PHE A 91 0.52 -1.47 9.73
C PHE A 91 1.51 -0.79 8.78
N THR A 92 2.73 -1.32 8.76
CA THR A 92 3.68 -1.18 7.66
C THR A 92 3.72 -2.46 6.84
N TYR A 93 4.20 -2.40 5.60
CA TYR A 93 4.27 -3.59 4.76
C TYR A 93 5.54 -3.66 3.92
N GLN A 94 5.87 -4.88 3.51
CA GLN A 94 6.78 -5.16 2.40
C GLN A 94 6.02 -5.97 1.36
N THR A 95 6.32 -5.75 0.07
CA THR A 95 5.73 -6.55 -1.00
C THR A 95 6.22 -7.99 -0.93
N SER A 96 5.31 -8.95 -1.06
CA SER A 96 5.66 -10.36 -1.20
C SER A 96 5.51 -10.77 -2.68
N PRO A 97 6.52 -11.37 -3.31
CA PRO A 97 6.40 -11.87 -4.68
C PRO A 97 5.50 -13.12 -4.77
N THR A 98 5.19 -13.75 -3.65
CA THR A 98 4.44 -15.00 -3.58
C THR A 98 3.29 -14.90 -2.58
N ALA A 99 2.20 -15.59 -2.86
CA ALA A 99 1.15 -15.87 -1.88
C ALA A 99 1.66 -16.76 -0.73
N ARG A 100 0.87 -16.89 0.35
CA ARG A 100 1.16 -17.78 1.48
C ARG A 100 1.24 -19.26 1.05
N GLN A 101 0.49 -19.63 0.00
CA GLN A 101 0.42 -20.97 -0.58
C GLN A 101 0.11 -22.08 0.45
N ALA A 102 -0.59 -21.75 1.55
CA ALA A 102 -1.03 -22.79 2.47
C ALA A 102 -2.09 -23.67 1.80
N PHE A 103 -1.93 -24.99 1.93
CA PHE A 103 -2.84 -25.95 1.32
C PHE A 103 -4.19 -25.94 2.02
N CYS A 104 -5.27 -25.65 1.27
CA CYS A 104 -6.64 -25.74 1.77
C CYS A 104 -7.62 -26.15 0.66
N PRO A 105 -8.57 -27.07 0.92
CA PRO A 105 -9.56 -27.50 -0.06
C PRO A 105 -10.57 -26.41 -0.45
N GLN A 106 -10.71 -25.35 0.35
CA GLN A 106 -11.70 -24.28 0.15
C GLN A 106 -11.26 -23.23 -0.88
N ASN A 107 -9.96 -23.09 -1.13
CA ASN A 107 -9.45 -22.26 -2.22
C ASN A 107 -8.20 -22.91 -2.81
N THR A 108 -8.24 -23.22 -4.11
CA THR A 108 -7.15 -23.89 -4.84
C THR A 108 -6.35 -22.93 -5.73
N VAL A 109 -6.76 -21.66 -5.83
CA VAL A 109 -6.09 -20.64 -6.65
C VAL A 109 -5.91 -19.37 -5.83
N PRO A 110 -4.68 -18.84 -5.70
CA PRO A 110 -4.44 -17.55 -5.06
C PRO A 110 -5.24 -16.43 -5.73
N LEU A 111 -5.68 -15.47 -4.93
CA LEU A 111 -6.35 -14.29 -5.46
C LEU A 111 -5.36 -13.43 -6.28
N ALA A 112 -5.84 -12.86 -7.38
CA ALA A 112 -5.10 -11.90 -8.20
C ALA A 112 -5.06 -10.51 -7.55
N VAL A 113 -4.61 -10.45 -6.29
CA VAL A 113 -4.45 -9.21 -5.51
C VAL A 113 -3.01 -9.09 -5.01
N PRO A 114 -2.52 -7.89 -4.69
CA PRO A 114 -1.18 -7.71 -4.17
C PRO A 114 -0.96 -8.46 -2.86
N HIS A 115 0.12 -9.24 -2.81
CA HIS A 115 0.57 -9.96 -1.62
C HIS A 115 1.59 -9.13 -0.85
N VAL A 116 1.43 -9.07 0.47
CA VAL A 116 2.26 -8.26 1.37
C VAL A 116 2.61 -9.02 2.64
N VAL A 117 3.73 -8.65 3.25
CA VAL A 117 4.12 -9.05 4.61
C VAL A 117 3.85 -7.87 5.53
N LEU A 118 2.97 -8.04 6.51
CA LEU A 118 2.67 -6.99 7.47
C LEU A 118 3.75 -6.91 8.56
N SER A 119 4.04 -5.70 9.00
CA SER A 119 4.90 -5.37 10.14
C SER A 119 4.26 -4.25 10.95
N ASN A 120 4.70 -4.07 12.21
CA ASN A 120 4.21 -3.02 13.10
C ASN A 120 2.67 -2.95 13.19
N VAL A 121 2.01 -4.12 13.25
CA VAL A 121 0.55 -4.20 13.30
C VAL A 121 0.04 -3.65 14.63
N SER A 122 -0.90 -2.72 14.57
CA SER A 122 -1.49 -2.04 15.72
C SER A 122 -3.00 -1.86 15.54
N LEU A 123 -3.73 -1.89 16.64
CA LEU A 123 -5.16 -1.50 16.69
C LEU A 123 -5.33 -0.01 16.98
N VAL A 124 -4.26 0.65 17.40
CA VAL A 124 -4.20 2.08 17.67
C VAL A 124 -3.74 2.77 16.39
N SER A 125 -4.42 3.85 16.03
CA SER A 125 -4.02 4.68 14.90
C SER A 125 -2.59 5.08 15.05
N CYS A 126 -1.85 5.06 13.95
CA CYS A 126 -0.57 5.73 13.91
C CYS A 126 -0.81 7.19 14.24
N LEU A 127 -0.39 7.61 15.44
CA LEU A 127 -0.13 9.01 15.68
C LEU A 127 0.79 9.42 14.53
N ALA A 128 0.42 10.46 13.79
CA ALA A 128 1.35 11.10 12.90
C ALA A 128 2.56 11.41 13.77
N SER A 129 3.61 10.58 13.67
CA SER A 129 4.84 10.79 14.41
C SER A 129 5.40 12.09 13.86
N LYS A 130 5.00 13.22 14.45
CA LYS A 130 5.82 14.41 14.44
C LYS A 130 7.14 13.94 15.00
N LEU A 131 8.14 13.81 14.14
CA LEU A 131 9.52 13.70 14.57
C LEU A 131 9.73 14.76 15.66
N PRO A 132 10.24 14.42 16.85
CA PRO A 132 11.05 15.38 17.55
C PRO A 132 12.28 15.62 16.67
N VAL A 133 12.29 16.72 15.93
CA VAL A 133 13.55 17.34 15.51
C VAL A 133 14.18 17.80 16.81
N GLY A 134 15.06 16.96 17.35
CA GLY A 134 15.87 17.32 18.51
C GLY A 134 16.75 18.52 18.16
N ASN A 135 16.73 19.51 19.05
CA ASN A 135 17.58 20.70 19.04
C ASN A 135 19.07 20.36 18.97
#